data_AF-A0AAD8UIB8-F1
#
_entry.id   AF-A0AAD8UIB8-F1
#
_cell.length_a   1.000
_cell.length_b   1.000
_cell.length_c   1.000
_cell.angle_alpha   90.00
_cell.angle_beta   90.00
_cell.angle_gamma   90.00
#
_symmetry.space_group_name_H-M   'P 1'
#
loop_
_entity.id
_entity.type
_entity.pdbx_description
1 polymer ?
#
loop_
_entity_poly.entity_id
_entity_poly.type
_entity_poly.pdbx_seq_one_letter_code
_entity_poly.pdbx_strand_id
1 'polypeptide(L)'
;MAESITATMAASRKRSRPGSDTTNTTNTTTCKTTLASINFNDRPPHPTTIISLPKNEDEVETLLEKTSALADVVSHNRSLAVYTAFAATPNPKRDPVAIAKREADVRELEMYDRFEQIGCQPQLWMKLDVLKDVKPLDRENKKTAARYEDMASCVDEVCGTTGATKENVAWIVENREVVLPLVKFYLRIKRARRNLSGGQACLSSNELAEYQTVRKIRSVLGVRMQKFRMEKASERRLRGYDVVLLRRQNEMNAILKGQRDRDGKSDDGFVADGGETRAKRQRC
;
A
#
# COMPACT_ATOMS: atom_id res chain seq x y z
N MET A 1 -49.41 41.08 -55.69
CA MET A 1 -49.19 42.54 -55.72
C MET A 1 -49.54 43.09 -54.35
N ALA A 2 -48.65 43.94 -53.81
CA ALA A 2 -48.73 44.79 -52.60
C ALA A 2 -48.87 44.04 -51.25
N GLU A 3 -47.92 44.02 -50.30
CA GLU A 3 -47.02 45.00 -49.62
C GLU A 3 -47.56 45.61 -48.30
N SER A 4 -46.60 45.78 -47.37
CA SER A 4 -46.57 46.62 -46.15
C SER A 4 -47.05 46.00 -44.83
N ILE A 5 -46.18 45.53 -43.91
CA ILE A 5 -45.22 46.20 -42.99
C ILE A 5 -45.90 47.03 -41.88
N THR A 6 -45.69 46.64 -40.61
CA THR A 6 -45.20 47.54 -39.54
C THR A 6 -44.68 46.77 -38.33
N ALA A 7 -43.53 47.23 -37.85
CA ALA A 7 -42.78 46.74 -36.71
C ALA A 7 -43.19 47.45 -35.41
N THR A 8 -42.90 46.85 -34.26
CA THR A 8 -42.72 47.60 -33.00
C THR A 8 -41.65 46.93 -32.13
N MET A 9 -40.63 47.71 -31.77
CA MET A 9 -39.56 47.40 -30.83
C MET A 9 -39.88 47.96 -29.43
N ALA A 10 -39.34 47.33 -28.37
CA ALA A 10 -38.67 47.93 -27.18
C ALA A 10 -38.60 46.88 -26.05
N ALA A 11 -37.43 46.38 -25.62
CA ALA A 11 -36.40 46.99 -24.76
C ALA A 11 -36.50 46.58 -23.27
N SER A 12 -35.56 45.77 -22.79
CA SER A 12 -35.08 45.70 -21.39
C SER A 12 -34.00 44.63 -21.26
N ARG A 13 -32.94 44.70 -20.45
CA ARG A 13 -32.20 45.76 -19.74
C ARG A 13 -30.94 45.01 -19.21
N LYS A 14 -29.74 45.60 -19.35
CA LYS A 14 -28.48 45.10 -18.77
C LYS A 14 -28.47 45.24 -17.24
N ARG A 15 -27.84 44.30 -16.51
CA ARG A 15 -27.12 44.48 -15.22
C ARG A 15 -26.19 43.25 -15.02
N SER A 16 -24.87 43.37 -15.12
CA SER A 16 -23.88 43.77 -14.09
C SER A 16 -23.47 42.64 -13.11
N ARG A 17 -22.17 42.30 -13.11
CA ARG A 17 -21.41 41.48 -12.14
C ARG A 17 -21.51 42.04 -10.69
N PRO A 18 -21.22 41.23 -9.65
CA PRO A 18 -19.86 41.05 -9.07
C PRO A 18 -19.55 39.55 -8.80
N GLY A 19 -18.32 39.04 -8.71
CA GLY A 19 -17.17 39.51 -7.93
C GLY A 19 -17.18 38.81 -6.55
N SER A 20 -16.51 37.66 -6.41
CA SER A 20 -16.15 37.09 -5.10
C SER A 20 -15.02 36.06 -5.21
N ASP A 21 -13.84 36.49 -4.78
CA ASP A 21 -12.98 35.88 -3.76
C ASP A 21 -12.63 34.38 -3.80
N THR A 22 -11.34 34.16 -4.09
CA THR A 22 -10.35 33.52 -3.22
C THR A 22 -10.81 32.35 -2.35
N THR A 23 -10.55 31.13 -2.82
CA THR A 23 -10.05 30.05 -1.94
C THR A 23 -9.02 29.22 -2.71
N ASN A 24 -7.74 29.38 -2.34
CA ASN A 24 -6.68 28.46 -2.73
C ASN A 24 -6.95 27.11 -2.07
N THR A 25 -7.59 26.22 -2.82
CA THR A 25 -7.74 24.82 -2.46
C THR A 25 -6.38 24.15 -2.63
N THR A 26 -5.81 23.69 -1.53
CA THR A 26 -4.67 22.77 -1.50
C THR A 26 -5.03 21.52 -2.28
N ASN A 27 -4.44 21.37 -3.46
CA ASN A 27 -4.50 20.15 -4.27
C ASN A 27 -3.74 19.03 -3.57
N THR A 28 -4.38 18.40 -2.58
CA THR A 28 -4.02 17.05 -2.11
C THR A 28 -4.76 16.08 -3.01
N THR A 29 -4.15 15.76 -4.16
CA THR A 29 -4.66 14.83 -5.16
C THR A 29 -4.66 13.41 -4.60
N THR A 30 -5.62 13.11 -3.73
CA THR A 30 -5.86 11.78 -3.19
C THR A 30 -6.79 11.07 -4.16
N CYS A 31 -6.24 10.41 -5.17
CA CYS A 31 -7.01 9.62 -6.12
C CYS A 31 -7.58 8.37 -5.46
N LYS A 32 -8.68 8.51 -4.73
CA LYS A 32 -9.57 7.39 -4.41
C LYS A 32 -10.28 6.97 -5.69
N THR A 33 -9.72 6.00 -6.42
CA THR A 33 -10.57 5.11 -7.20
C THR A 33 -11.39 4.34 -6.19
N THR A 34 -12.62 4.80 -5.95
CA THR A 34 -13.50 4.28 -4.91
C THR A 34 -13.75 2.80 -5.17
N LEU A 35 -13.13 1.95 -4.34
CA LEU A 35 -13.49 0.55 -4.19
C LEU A 35 -15.02 0.42 -4.15
N ALA A 36 -15.57 -0.63 -4.77
CA ALA A 36 -16.78 -1.21 -4.18
C ALA A 36 -16.38 -1.58 -2.74
N SER A 37 -16.81 -0.74 -1.80
CA SER A 37 -16.30 -0.53 -0.43
C SER A 37 -15.93 -1.82 0.32
N ILE A 38 -14.73 -2.36 0.13
CA ILE A 38 -14.23 -3.46 0.97
C ILE A 38 -14.01 -2.89 2.37
N ASN A 39 -14.73 -3.43 3.34
CA ASN A 39 -14.55 -3.02 4.72
C ASN A 39 -13.41 -3.82 5.36
N PHE A 40 -12.22 -3.21 5.40
CA PHE A 40 -11.05 -3.77 6.09
C PHE A 40 -11.09 -3.60 7.62
N ASN A 41 -12.02 -2.79 8.12
CA ASN A 41 -12.21 -2.55 9.55
C ASN A 41 -13.24 -3.49 10.18
N ASP A 42 -14.03 -4.19 9.35
CA ASP A 42 -14.95 -5.22 9.83
C ASP A 42 -14.17 -6.45 10.28
N ARG A 43 -14.18 -6.71 11.59
CA ARG A 43 -13.48 -7.84 12.20
C ARG A 43 -14.48 -8.91 12.64
N PRO A 44 -14.15 -10.20 12.49
CA PRO A 44 -14.98 -11.25 13.05
C PRO A 44 -15.14 -11.04 14.57
N PRO A 45 -16.37 -11.10 15.11
CA PRO A 45 -16.63 -10.81 16.52
C PRO A 45 -16.00 -11.84 17.46
N HIS A 46 -15.86 -13.09 17.00
CA HIS A 46 -15.26 -14.18 17.76
C HIS A 46 -14.20 -14.93 16.95
N PRO A 47 -13.15 -15.49 17.60
CA PRO A 47 -12.14 -16.30 16.93
C PRO A 47 -12.72 -17.52 16.20
N THR A 48 -13.85 -18.04 16.65
CA THR A 48 -14.57 -19.15 15.99
C THR A 48 -15.19 -18.78 14.65
N THR A 49 -15.36 -17.47 14.38
CA THR A 49 -15.83 -16.95 13.10
C THR A 49 -14.70 -16.85 12.06
N ILE A 50 -13.45 -17.12 12.45
CA ILE A 50 -12.32 -17.13 11.52
C ILE A 50 -12.45 -18.34 10.60
N ILE A 51 -12.56 -18.08 9.30
CA ILE A 51 -12.72 -19.12 8.28
C ILE A 51 -11.34 -19.66 7.91
N SER A 52 -11.16 -20.98 8.03
CA SER A 52 -9.92 -21.63 7.58
C SER A 52 -9.82 -21.61 6.05
N LEU A 53 -8.60 -21.45 5.53
CA LEU A 53 -8.38 -21.49 4.09
C LEU A 53 -8.65 -22.90 3.53
N PRO A 54 -9.22 -23.00 2.32
CA PRO A 54 -9.30 -24.24 1.59
C PRO A 54 -7.91 -24.83 1.35
N LYS A 55 -7.80 -26.15 1.49
CA LYS A 55 -6.58 -26.93 1.24
C LYS A 55 -6.78 -27.90 0.09
N ASN A 56 -5.67 -28.41 -0.45
CA ASN A 56 -5.74 -29.36 -1.57
C ASN A 56 -6.24 -30.73 -1.12
N GLU A 57 -6.18 -31.03 0.17
CA GLU A 57 -6.57 -32.29 0.80
C GLU A 57 -8.00 -32.26 1.33
N ASP A 58 -8.65 -31.08 1.42
CA ASP A 58 -10.01 -30.95 1.93
C ASP A 58 -10.99 -31.81 1.12
N GLU A 59 -11.90 -32.51 1.79
CA GLU A 59 -12.97 -33.25 1.11
C GLU A 59 -13.91 -32.31 0.36
N VAL A 60 -14.70 -32.85 -0.58
CA VAL A 60 -15.60 -32.04 -1.41
C VAL A 60 -16.60 -31.25 -0.57
N GLU A 61 -17.16 -31.86 0.47
CA GLU A 61 -18.13 -31.21 1.36
C GLU A 61 -17.48 -30.09 2.18
N THR A 62 -16.33 -30.36 2.80
CA THR A 62 -15.54 -29.35 3.51
C THR A 62 -15.11 -28.20 2.62
N LEU A 63 -14.73 -28.50 1.37
CA LEU A 63 -14.37 -27.50 0.38
C LEU A 63 -15.57 -26.61 0.04
N LEU A 64 -16.75 -27.21 -0.18
CA LEU A 64 -17.99 -26.49 -0.43
C LEU A 64 -18.36 -25.57 0.73
N GLU A 65 -18.29 -26.09 1.96
CA GLU A 65 -18.62 -25.33 3.18
C GLU A 65 -17.69 -24.12 3.34
N LYS A 66 -16.37 -24.34 3.32
CA LYS A 66 -15.38 -23.25 3.42
C LYS A 66 -15.56 -22.23 2.30
N THR A 67 -15.74 -22.70 1.06
CA THR A 67 -15.85 -21.80 -0.10
C THR A 67 -17.15 -21.00 -0.10
N SER A 68 -18.25 -21.61 0.36
CA SER A 68 -19.53 -20.91 0.57
C SER A 68 -19.35 -19.80 1.60
N ALA A 69 -18.78 -20.10 2.76
CA ALA A 69 -18.54 -19.11 3.81
C ALA A 69 -17.65 -17.95 3.32
N LEU A 70 -16.62 -18.24 2.51
CA LEU A 70 -15.77 -17.21 1.91
C LEU A 70 -16.53 -16.38 0.85
N ALA A 71 -17.37 -17.00 0.03
CA ALA A 71 -18.22 -16.28 -0.92
C ALA A 71 -19.25 -15.39 -0.20
N ASP A 72 -19.76 -15.81 0.95
CA ASP A 72 -20.65 -15.01 1.78
C ASP A 72 -19.92 -13.78 2.34
N VAL A 73 -18.68 -13.93 2.83
CA VAL A 73 -17.84 -12.78 3.26
C VAL A 73 -17.68 -11.76 2.13
N VAL A 74 -17.38 -12.21 0.91
CA VAL A 74 -17.25 -11.32 -0.25
C VAL A 74 -18.56 -10.63 -0.60
N SER A 75 -19.67 -11.36 -0.58
CA SER A 75 -21.00 -10.85 -0.91
C SER A 75 -21.45 -9.73 0.05
N HIS A 76 -20.99 -9.77 1.30
CA HIS A 76 -21.23 -8.72 2.30
C HIS A 76 -20.18 -7.58 2.26
N ASN A 77 -19.34 -7.52 1.23
CA ASN A 77 -18.25 -6.54 1.09
C ASN A 77 -17.23 -6.53 2.24
N ARG A 78 -17.04 -7.68 2.89
CA ARG A 78 -16.06 -7.85 3.96
C ARG A 78 -14.72 -8.31 3.40
N SER A 79 -13.64 -8.09 4.14
CA SER A 79 -12.30 -8.53 3.74
C SER A 79 -12.11 -10.02 4.03
N LEU A 80 -11.80 -10.79 2.99
CA LEU A 80 -11.38 -12.18 3.13
C LEU A 80 -10.10 -12.31 3.94
N ALA A 81 -9.15 -11.40 3.76
CA ALA A 81 -7.91 -11.42 4.49
C ALA A 81 -8.13 -11.28 6.01
N VAL A 82 -9.04 -10.40 6.43
CA VAL A 82 -9.39 -10.25 7.86
C VAL A 82 -10.12 -11.48 8.38
N TYR A 83 -11.13 -11.97 7.66
CA TYR A 83 -11.94 -13.13 8.08
C TYR A 83 -11.19 -14.47 8.04
N THR A 84 -10.04 -14.53 7.36
CA THR A 84 -9.13 -15.68 7.38
C THR A 84 -7.90 -15.45 8.26
N ALA A 85 -7.93 -14.41 9.11
CA ALA A 85 -6.82 -14.02 9.99
C ALA A 85 -5.46 -13.89 9.28
N PHE A 86 -5.49 -13.41 8.03
CA PHE A 86 -4.33 -13.22 7.16
C PHE A 86 -3.52 -14.50 6.90
N ALA A 87 -4.15 -15.68 7.02
CA ALA A 87 -3.49 -16.97 6.90
C ALA A 87 -2.83 -17.21 5.53
N ALA A 88 -3.25 -16.49 4.49
CA ALA A 88 -2.67 -16.60 3.15
C ALA A 88 -1.41 -15.75 2.96
N THR A 89 -1.06 -14.92 3.94
CA THR A 89 0.07 -13.99 3.86
C THR A 89 1.29 -14.54 4.58
N PRO A 90 2.53 -14.20 4.17
CA PRO A 90 3.73 -14.70 4.83
C PRO A 90 3.85 -14.33 6.31
N ASN A 91 3.23 -13.20 6.71
CA ASN A 91 3.28 -12.66 8.07
C ASN A 91 1.86 -12.40 8.61
N PRO A 92 1.18 -13.41 9.18
CA PRO A 92 -0.21 -13.29 9.62
C PRO A 92 -0.45 -12.23 10.70
N LYS A 93 0.51 -12.02 11.61
CA LYS A 93 0.39 -11.04 12.71
C LYS A 93 0.41 -9.59 12.23
N ARG A 94 0.82 -9.31 10.98
CA ARG A 94 0.87 -7.98 10.30
C ARG A 94 1.38 -6.78 11.12
N ASP A 95 2.05 -7.01 12.24
CA ASP A 95 2.59 -5.96 13.08
C ASP A 95 4.03 -5.65 12.65
N PRO A 96 4.30 -4.47 12.05
CA PRO A 96 5.64 -4.11 11.62
C PRO A 96 6.61 -3.97 12.81
N VAL A 97 6.14 -3.65 14.01
CA VAL A 97 6.98 -3.56 15.21
C VAL A 97 7.40 -4.96 15.66
N ALA A 98 6.47 -5.91 15.78
CA ALA A 98 6.82 -7.30 16.09
C ALA A 98 7.74 -7.94 15.03
N ILE A 99 7.58 -7.61 13.74
CA ILE A 99 8.51 -8.05 12.69
C ILE A 99 9.89 -7.43 12.92
N ALA A 100 9.97 -6.12 13.17
CA ALA A 100 11.22 -5.44 13.46
C ALA A 100 11.91 -5.99 14.71
N LYS A 101 11.17 -6.23 15.81
CA LYS A 101 11.70 -6.82 17.05
C LYS A 101 12.35 -8.20 16.81
N ARG A 102 11.82 -9.01 15.89
CA ARG A 102 12.39 -10.34 15.57
C ARG A 102 13.72 -10.27 14.83
N GLU A 103 13.90 -9.25 14.00
CA GLU A 103 15.09 -9.08 13.15
C GLU A 103 16.14 -8.13 13.73
N ALA A 104 15.79 -7.43 14.83
CA ALA A 104 16.63 -6.43 15.46
C ALA A 104 17.78 -7.05 16.24
N ASP A 105 18.89 -6.32 16.28
CA ASP A 105 20.02 -6.65 17.15
C ASP A 105 19.70 -6.30 18.62
N VAL A 106 20.44 -6.89 19.56
CA VAL A 106 20.27 -6.71 21.01
C VAL A 106 20.32 -5.22 21.38
N ARG A 107 21.27 -4.46 20.83
CA ARG A 107 21.40 -3.01 21.10
C ARG A 107 20.23 -2.20 20.55
N GLU A 108 19.67 -2.61 19.41
CA GLU A 108 18.52 -1.94 18.80
C GLU A 108 17.27 -2.17 19.67
N LEU A 109 17.08 -3.40 20.16
CA LEU A 109 15.99 -3.77 21.07
C LEU A 109 16.07 -3.03 22.40
N GLU A 110 17.22 -3.06 23.07
CA GLU A 110 17.41 -2.37 24.35
C GLU A 110 17.09 -0.87 24.26
N MET A 111 17.56 -0.23 23.18
CA MET A 111 17.29 1.20 22.96
C MET A 111 15.82 1.46 22.64
N TYR A 112 15.18 0.60 21.85
CA TYR A 112 13.75 0.73 21.57
C TYR A 112 12.90 0.51 22.82
N ASP A 113 13.16 -0.52 23.62
CA ASP A 113 12.37 -0.81 24.82
C ASP A 113 12.51 0.31 25.86
N ARG A 114 13.71 0.91 26.02
CA ARG A 114 13.89 2.12 26.83
C ARG A 114 13.11 3.31 26.28
N PHE A 115 13.10 3.48 24.96
CA PHE A 115 12.37 4.55 24.29
C PHE A 115 10.84 4.37 24.41
N GLU A 116 10.37 3.12 24.38
CA GLU A 116 8.97 2.74 24.59
C GLU A 116 8.53 3.02 26.03
N GLN A 117 9.38 2.70 27.02
CA GLN A 117 9.11 2.97 28.46
C GLN A 117 8.89 4.45 28.78
N ILE A 118 9.55 5.35 28.05
CA ILE A 118 9.40 6.81 28.21
C ILE A 118 8.31 7.40 27.29
N GLY A 119 7.46 6.55 26.69
CA GLY A 119 6.33 6.97 25.85
C GLY A 119 6.73 7.46 24.46
N CYS A 120 7.85 6.95 23.91
CA CYS A 120 8.37 7.30 22.59
C CYS A 120 8.59 8.81 22.41
N GLN A 121 8.95 9.51 23.49
CA GLN A 121 9.22 10.94 23.45
C GLN A 121 10.71 11.19 23.20
N PRO A 122 11.06 12.06 22.22
CA PRO A 122 12.44 12.46 21.99
C PRO A 122 13.06 13.03 23.26
N GLN A 123 14.17 12.43 23.69
CA GLN A 123 14.89 12.90 24.87
C GLN A 123 15.78 14.10 24.55
N LEU A 124 16.16 14.88 25.56
CA LEU A 124 16.99 16.07 25.35
C LEU A 124 18.31 15.75 24.64
N TRP A 125 18.93 14.62 24.96
CA TRP A 125 20.17 14.14 24.34
C TRP A 125 19.99 13.65 22.88
N MET A 126 18.75 13.47 22.44
CA MET A 126 18.38 13.09 21.06
C MET A 126 18.01 14.30 20.21
N LYS A 127 17.85 15.50 20.79
CA LYS A 127 17.51 16.70 20.03
C LYS A 127 18.59 17.03 19.00
N LEU A 128 18.16 17.18 17.76
CA LEU A 128 18.98 17.46 16.60
C LEU A 128 18.56 18.81 16.01
N ASP A 129 19.52 19.70 15.74
CA ASP A 129 19.29 20.92 14.97
C ASP A 129 19.51 20.60 13.48
N VAL A 130 18.43 20.38 12.74
CA VAL A 130 18.47 19.95 11.32
C VAL A 130 19.33 20.87 10.45
N LEU A 131 19.42 22.17 10.77
CA LEU A 131 20.18 23.13 9.98
C LEU A 131 21.67 23.19 10.35
N LYS A 132 22.02 22.86 11.60
CA LYS A 132 23.41 22.97 12.09
C LYS A 132 24.13 21.64 12.18
N ASP A 133 23.41 20.59 12.56
CA ASP A 133 23.95 19.25 12.78
C ASP A 133 24.02 18.48 11.45
N VAL A 134 24.81 19.02 10.52
CA VAL A 134 24.96 18.51 9.16
C VAL A 134 26.41 18.15 8.87
N LYS A 135 26.63 17.07 8.12
CA LYS A 135 27.93 16.69 7.58
C LYS A 135 27.85 16.48 6.07
N PRO A 136 28.60 17.22 5.26
CA PRO A 136 28.67 17.00 3.82
C PRO A 136 29.13 15.59 3.45
N LEU A 137 28.52 15.02 2.41
CA LEU A 137 28.73 13.65 1.94
C LEU A 137 29.62 13.56 0.69
N ASP A 138 30.57 14.48 0.53
CA ASP A 138 31.32 14.73 -0.71
C ASP A 138 32.10 13.51 -1.25
N ARG A 139 32.40 12.53 -0.38
CA ARG A 139 33.20 11.34 -0.73
C ARG A 139 32.48 10.02 -0.51
N GLU A 140 31.20 10.03 -0.15
CA GLU A 140 30.52 8.78 0.17
C GLU A 140 30.04 8.01 -1.07
N ASN A 141 30.12 6.69 -0.96
CA ASN A 141 29.59 5.78 -1.97
C ASN A 141 28.08 5.98 -2.14
N LYS A 142 27.58 5.88 -3.38
CA LYS A 142 26.15 5.99 -3.71
C LYS A 142 25.25 5.11 -2.82
N LYS A 143 25.73 3.92 -2.43
CA LYS A 143 25.02 2.99 -1.55
C LYS A 143 24.85 3.53 -0.12
N THR A 144 25.87 4.19 0.42
CA THR A 144 25.83 4.77 1.77
C THR A 144 24.90 5.98 1.79
N ALA A 145 25.03 6.86 0.80
CA ALA A 145 24.13 8.00 0.64
C ALA A 145 22.65 7.57 0.54
N ALA A 146 22.34 6.53 -0.25
CA ALA A 146 20.98 5.99 -0.33
C ALA A 146 20.47 5.40 1.00
N ARG A 147 21.36 4.78 1.79
CA ARG A 147 21.01 4.27 3.13
C ARG A 147 20.72 5.41 4.10
N TYR A 148 21.51 6.47 4.08
CA TYR A 148 21.31 7.64 4.94
C TYR A 148 20.04 8.40 4.56
N GLU A 149 19.74 8.49 3.27
CA GLU A 149 18.47 9.03 2.79
C GLU A 149 17.28 8.24 3.37
N ASP A 150 17.35 6.91 3.32
CA ASP A 150 16.35 6.02 3.89
C ASP A 150 16.14 6.24 5.40
N MET A 151 17.25 6.51 6.12
CA MET A 151 17.31 6.76 7.57
C MET A 151 16.86 8.17 7.96
N ALA A 152 16.94 9.15 7.07
CA ALA A 152 16.67 10.56 7.39
C ALA A 152 15.25 10.75 7.93
N SER A 153 14.24 10.18 7.26
CA SER A 153 12.86 10.13 7.79
C SER A 153 12.72 9.41 9.15
N CYS A 154 13.61 8.46 9.48
CA CYS A 154 13.58 7.79 10.78
C CYS A 154 14.19 8.67 11.88
N VAL A 155 15.12 9.54 11.51
CA VAL A 155 15.67 10.57 12.42
C VAL A 155 14.58 11.56 12.81
N ASP A 156 13.73 11.96 11.86
CA ASP A 156 12.58 12.81 12.17
C ASP A 156 11.66 12.18 13.23
N GLU A 157 11.33 10.89 13.08
CA GLU A 157 10.51 10.15 14.05
C GLU A 157 11.18 10.02 15.43
N VAL A 158 12.49 9.77 15.49
CA VAL A 158 13.21 9.50 16.74
C VAL A 158 13.62 10.77 17.48
N CYS A 159 14.09 11.78 16.75
CA CYS A 159 14.60 13.03 17.29
C CYS A 159 13.51 14.11 17.42
N GLY A 160 12.30 13.86 16.89
CA GLY A 160 11.21 14.83 16.88
C GLY A 160 11.48 16.03 15.98
N THR A 161 12.22 15.80 14.89
CA THR A 161 12.54 16.83 13.89
C THR A 161 11.66 16.69 12.65
N THR A 162 11.74 17.68 11.77
CA THR A 162 11.08 17.63 10.45
C THR A 162 12.10 18.01 9.39
N GLY A 163 12.23 17.17 8.36
CA GLY A 163 13.07 17.47 7.21
C GLY A 163 14.54 17.13 7.41
N ALA A 164 14.85 16.17 8.30
CA ALA A 164 16.19 15.63 8.37
C ALA A 164 16.63 15.09 6.99
N THR A 165 17.89 15.30 6.66
CA THR A 165 18.52 14.84 5.41
C THR A 165 19.57 13.76 5.70
N LYS A 166 20.11 13.16 4.64
CA LYS A 166 21.24 12.23 4.73
C LYS A 166 22.49 12.85 5.37
N GLU A 167 22.71 14.16 5.22
CA GLU A 167 23.81 14.89 5.86
C GLU A 167 23.64 14.95 7.39
N ASN A 168 22.41 15.04 7.88
CA ASN A 168 22.14 14.94 9.32
C ASN A 168 22.43 13.53 9.84
N VAL A 169 22.04 12.49 9.10
CA VAL A 169 22.34 11.10 9.46
C VAL A 169 23.86 10.88 9.53
N ALA A 170 24.60 11.40 8.54
CA ALA A 170 26.06 11.34 8.53
C ALA A 170 26.68 12.02 9.75
N TRP A 171 26.15 13.18 10.16
CA TRP A 171 26.56 13.86 11.38
C TRP A 171 26.27 13.03 12.64
N ILE A 172 25.09 12.40 12.73
CA ILE A 172 24.72 11.51 13.85
C ILE A 172 25.67 10.32 13.95
N VAL A 173 26.04 9.71 12.83
CA VAL A 173 26.95 8.55 12.82
C VAL A 173 28.32 8.91 13.41
N GLU A 174 28.82 10.12 13.17
CA GLU A 174 30.12 10.57 13.69
C GLU A 174 30.05 11.15 15.10
N ASN A 175 29.03 11.93 15.41
CA ASN A 175 28.99 12.74 16.64
C ASN A 175 28.06 12.17 17.71
N ARG A 176 27.09 11.32 17.34
CA ARG A 176 26.04 10.80 18.23
C ARG A 176 25.69 9.35 17.95
N GLU A 177 26.70 8.49 17.91
CA GLU A 177 26.54 7.06 17.65
C GLU A 177 25.54 6.39 18.62
N VAL A 178 25.38 6.91 19.84
CA VAL A 178 24.44 6.41 20.85
C VAL A 178 22.99 6.40 20.36
N VAL A 179 22.57 7.33 19.49
CA VAL A 179 21.19 7.40 18.94
C VAL A 179 21.00 6.39 17.79
N LEU A 180 22.09 5.96 17.16
CA LEU A 180 22.08 5.20 15.92
C LEU A 180 21.34 3.85 16.01
N PRO A 181 21.42 3.05 17.09
CA PRO A 181 20.65 1.81 17.19
C PRO A 181 19.14 2.03 17.11
N LEU A 182 18.62 3.11 17.70
CA LEU A 182 17.19 3.42 17.65
C LEU A 182 16.75 3.85 16.24
N VAL A 183 17.54 4.69 15.56
CA VAL A 183 17.28 5.07 14.16
C VAL A 183 17.29 3.84 13.25
N LYS A 184 18.24 2.91 13.46
CA LYS A 184 18.28 1.65 12.73
C LYS A 184 17.05 0.77 13.01
N PHE A 185 16.57 0.73 14.25
CA PHE A 185 15.34 0.02 14.60
C PHE A 185 14.12 0.59 13.88
N TYR A 186 13.95 1.92 13.85
CA TYR A 186 12.89 2.58 13.10
C TYR A 186 12.98 2.33 11.58
N LEU A 187 14.20 2.29 11.04
CA LEU A 187 14.41 1.87 9.65
C LEU A 187 13.90 0.44 9.40
N ARG A 188 14.06 -0.48 10.36
CA ARG A 188 13.49 -1.84 10.26
C ARG A 188 11.97 -1.81 10.31
N ILE A 189 11.35 -1.01 11.17
CA ILE A 189 9.89 -0.83 11.17
C ILE A 189 9.42 -0.33 9.81
N LYS A 190 10.08 0.68 9.24
CA LYS A 190 9.77 1.23 7.92
C LYS A 190 9.89 0.17 6.82
N ARG A 191 10.95 -0.65 6.86
CA ARG A 191 11.13 -1.78 5.92
C ARG A 191 10.09 -2.86 6.12
N ALA A 192 9.73 -3.20 7.36
CA ALA A 192 8.68 -4.16 7.66
C ALA A 192 7.31 -3.69 7.13
N ARG A 193 6.97 -2.39 7.30
CA ARG A 193 5.78 -1.78 6.70
C ARG A 193 5.77 -1.93 5.18
N ARG A 194 6.90 -1.60 4.52
CA ARG A 194 7.08 -1.74 3.06
C ARG A 194 6.97 -3.20 2.60
N ASN A 195 7.53 -4.14 3.36
CA ASN A 195 7.47 -5.56 3.05
C ASN A 195 6.04 -6.11 3.19
N LEU A 196 5.28 -5.63 4.18
CA LEU A 196 3.87 -5.99 4.35
C LEU A 196 2.98 -5.49 3.19
N SER A 197 3.37 -4.40 2.52
CA SER A 197 2.76 -3.94 1.26
C SER A 197 3.45 -4.51 0.01
N GLY A 198 4.33 -5.51 0.15
CA GLY A 198 4.97 -6.20 -0.98
C GLY A 198 5.92 -5.29 -1.78
N GLY A 199 6.47 -4.25 -1.17
CA GLY A 199 7.30 -3.25 -1.83
C GLY A 199 6.51 -2.24 -2.66
N GLN A 200 5.19 -2.38 -2.72
CA GLN A 200 4.34 -1.49 -3.51
C GLN A 200 3.92 -0.29 -2.66
N ALA A 201 3.99 0.90 -3.26
CA ALA A 201 3.44 2.12 -2.69
C ALA A 201 1.92 2.23 -2.91
N CYS A 202 1.39 1.46 -3.87
CA CYS A 202 0.02 1.56 -4.34
C CYS A 202 -1.00 0.79 -3.52
N LEU A 203 -0.60 -0.32 -2.91
CA LEU A 203 -1.47 -1.11 -2.08
C LEU A 203 -1.15 -0.87 -0.62
N SER A 204 -2.19 -0.60 0.16
CA SER A 204 -2.10 -0.78 1.59
C SER A 204 -1.76 -2.25 1.91
N SER A 205 -1.17 -2.42 3.09
CA SER A 205 -0.91 -3.72 3.71
C SER A 205 -2.14 -4.66 3.56
N ASN A 206 -3.34 -4.18 3.91
CA ASN A 206 -4.56 -4.99 3.91
C ASN A 206 -5.05 -5.33 2.50
N GLU A 207 -4.92 -4.41 1.54
CA GLU A 207 -5.30 -4.67 0.15
C GLU A 207 -4.42 -5.74 -0.49
N LEU A 208 -3.10 -5.69 -0.26
CA LEU A 208 -2.23 -6.76 -0.74
C LEU A 208 -2.58 -8.11 -0.09
N ALA A 209 -2.93 -8.08 1.21
CA ALA A 209 -3.39 -9.26 1.92
C ALA A 209 -4.64 -9.88 1.28
N GLU A 210 -5.61 -9.04 0.96
CA GLU A 210 -6.86 -9.42 0.29
C GLU A 210 -6.56 -10.08 -1.05
N TYR A 211 -5.72 -9.44 -1.85
CA TYR A 211 -5.31 -9.96 -3.15
C TYR A 211 -4.64 -11.34 -3.05
N GLN A 212 -3.68 -11.48 -2.12
CA GLN A 212 -2.99 -12.76 -1.86
C GLN A 212 -3.97 -13.84 -1.41
N THR A 213 -4.91 -13.49 -0.53
CA THR A 213 -5.92 -14.40 0.01
C THR A 213 -6.84 -14.91 -1.09
N VAL A 214 -7.43 -14.02 -1.89
CA VAL A 214 -8.29 -14.38 -3.02
C VAL A 214 -7.54 -15.28 -4.00
N ARG A 215 -6.31 -14.89 -4.38
CA ARG A 215 -5.50 -15.68 -5.33
C ARG A 215 -5.20 -17.07 -4.81
N LYS A 216 -4.89 -17.21 -3.51
CA LYS A 216 -4.62 -18.51 -2.88
C LYS A 216 -5.85 -19.42 -2.89
N ILE A 217 -7.00 -18.90 -2.46
CA ILE A 217 -8.27 -19.63 -2.44
C ILE A 217 -8.60 -20.16 -3.84
N ARG A 218 -8.58 -19.27 -4.84
CA ARG A 218 -8.92 -19.63 -6.22
C ARG A 218 -7.95 -20.61 -6.85
N SER A 219 -6.66 -20.52 -6.50
CA SER A 219 -5.67 -21.52 -6.93
C SER A 219 -6.01 -22.92 -6.43
N VAL A 220 -6.44 -23.06 -5.16
CA VAL A 220 -6.84 -24.35 -4.60
C VAL A 220 -8.11 -24.85 -5.29
N LEU A 221 -9.10 -23.98 -5.49
CA LEU A 221 -10.34 -24.33 -6.20
C LEU A 221 -10.09 -24.84 -7.62
N GLY A 222 -9.25 -24.14 -8.40
CA GLY A 222 -8.91 -24.54 -9.76
C GLY A 222 -8.28 -25.94 -9.82
N VAL A 223 -7.34 -26.23 -8.92
CA VAL A 223 -6.71 -27.56 -8.82
C VAL A 223 -7.73 -28.63 -8.44
N ARG A 224 -8.60 -28.36 -7.45
CA ARG A 224 -9.61 -29.33 -6.99
C ARG A 224 -10.64 -29.62 -8.07
N MET A 225 -11.14 -28.60 -8.77
CA MET A 225 -12.10 -28.76 -9.85
C MET A 225 -11.54 -29.52 -11.06
N GLN A 226 -10.22 -29.44 -11.31
CA GLN A 226 -9.58 -30.20 -12.38
C GLN A 226 -9.31 -31.66 -11.97
N LYS A 227 -8.94 -31.90 -10.70
CA LYS A 227 -8.48 -33.22 -10.23
C LYS A 227 -9.63 -34.16 -9.86
N PHE A 228 -10.75 -33.65 -9.34
CA PHE A 228 -11.83 -34.50 -8.83
C PHE A 228 -12.97 -34.62 -9.83
N ARG A 229 -13.42 -35.87 -10.04
CA ARG A 229 -14.75 -36.12 -10.59
C ARG A 229 -15.76 -35.82 -9.48
N MET A 230 -16.25 -34.60 -9.46
CA MET A 230 -17.27 -34.15 -8.51
C MET A 230 -18.65 -34.44 -9.09
N GLU A 231 -19.64 -34.64 -8.23
CA GLU A 231 -21.03 -34.65 -8.69
C GLU A 231 -21.37 -33.32 -9.36
N LYS A 232 -22.18 -33.38 -10.43
CA LYS A 232 -22.55 -32.18 -11.21
C LYS A 232 -23.16 -31.07 -10.36
N ALA A 233 -23.88 -31.42 -9.29
CA ALA A 233 -24.47 -30.44 -8.37
C ALA A 233 -23.39 -29.70 -7.57
N SER A 234 -22.46 -30.42 -6.95
CA SER A 234 -21.33 -29.87 -6.20
C SER A 234 -20.41 -29.02 -7.07
N GLU A 235 -20.13 -29.47 -8.28
CA GLU A 235 -19.33 -28.72 -9.25
C GLU A 235 -19.99 -27.37 -9.62
N ARG A 236 -21.30 -27.37 -9.90
CA ARG A 236 -22.05 -26.14 -10.20
C ARG A 236 -22.01 -25.15 -9.03
N ARG A 237 -22.15 -25.64 -7.79
CA ARG A 237 -22.08 -24.79 -6.58
C ARG A 237 -20.70 -24.15 -6.43
N LEU A 238 -19.62 -24.94 -6.54
CA LEU A 238 -18.26 -24.40 -6.47
C LEU A 238 -17.98 -23.37 -7.57
N ARG A 239 -18.46 -23.61 -8.80
CA ARG A 239 -18.37 -22.61 -9.88
C ARG A 239 -19.08 -21.31 -9.52
N GLY A 240 -20.27 -21.40 -8.93
CA GLY A 240 -21.01 -20.22 -8.44
C GLY A 240 -20.21 -19.42 -7.43
N TYR A 241 -19.59 -20.08 -6.45
CA TYR A 241 -18.74 -19.41 -5.48
C TYR A 241 -17.45 -18.85 -6.09
N ASP A 242 -16.80 -19.55 -7.04
CA ASP A 242 -15.61 -19.04 -7.73
C ASP A 242 -15.90 -17.78 -8.55
N VAL A 243 -17.10 -17.62 -9.13
CA VAL A 243 -17.49 -16.39 -9.83
C VAL A 243 -17.46 -15.18 -8.89
N VAL A 244 -17.95 -15.33 -7.65
CA VAL A 244 -17.91 -14.27 -6.62
C VAL A 244 -16.46 -13.91 -6.28
N LEU A 245 -15.60 -14.92 -6.08
CA LEU A 245 -14.18 -14.73 -5.79
C LEU A 245 -13.42 -14.12 -6.98
N LEU A 246 -13.75 -14.51 -8.21
CA LEU A 246 -13.19 -13.96 -9.45
C LEU A 246 -13.50 -12.48 -9.59
N ARG A 247 -14.76 -12.09 -9.31
CA ARG A 247 -15.15 -10.68 -9.31
C ARG A 247 -14.29 -9.89 -8.33
N ARG A 248 -14.15 -10.35 -7.09
CA ARG A 248 -13.27 -9.71 -6.09
C ARG A 248 -11.82 -9.64 -6.56
N GLN A 249 -11.29 -10.69 -7.18
CA GLN A 249 -9.93 -10.67 -7.73
C GLN A 249 -9.77 -9.61 -8.83
N ASN A 250 -10.76 -9.47 -9.70
CA ASN A 250 -10.75 -8.49 -10.78
C ASN A 250 -10.79 -7.05 -10.25
N GLU A 251 -11.57 -6.79 -9.20
CA GLU A 251 -11.59 -5.50 -8.49
C GLU A 251 -10.18 -5.16 -7.96
N MET A 252 -9.50 -6.11 -7.30
CA MET A 252 -8.14 -5.92 -6.81
C MET A 252 -7.11 -5.77 -7.95
N ASN A 253 -7.26 -6.51 -9.04
CA ASN A 253 -6.39 -6.40 -10.22
C ASN A 253 -6.53 -5.04 -10.91
N ALA A 254 -7.71 -4.43 -10.90
CA ALA A 254 -7.93 -3.11 -11.49
C ALA A 254 -7.09 -2.03 -10.77
N ILE A 255 -6.94 -2.15 -9.45
CA ILE A 255 -6.09 -1.25 -8.64
C ILE A 255 -4.62 -1.43 -9.05
N LEU A 256 -4.17 -2.69 -9.15
CA LEU A 256 -2.82 -3.02 -9.58
C LEU A 256 -2.49 -2.52 -11.00
N LYS A 257 -3.46 -2.56 -11.92
CA LYS A 257 -3.27 -2.15 -13.33
C LYS A 257 -3.42 -0.65 -13.55
N GLY A 258 -4.49 -0.05 -13.03
CA GLY A 258 -4.80 1.38 -13.22
C GLY A 258 -3.73 2.33 -12.69
N GLN A 259 -2.77 1.82 -11.92
CA GLN A 259 -1.62 2.57 -11.45
C GLN A 259 -0.34 2.36 -12.28
N ARG A 260 -0.15 1.20 -12.94
CA ARG A 260 0.94 1.04 -13.92
C ARG A 260 0.82 2.03 -15.07
N ASP A 261 -0.41 2.29 -15.51
CA ASP A 261 -0.67 3.24 -16.60
C ASP A 261 -0.44 4.71 -16.19
N ARG A 262 -0.38 5.00 -14.88
CA ARG A 262 -0.01 6.33 -14.36
C ARG A 262 1.50 6.48 -14.17
N ASP A 263 2.15 5.46 -13.61
CA ASP A 263 3.61 5.47 -13.40
C ASP A 263 4.38 5.36 -14.73
N GLY A 264 3.77 4.78 -15.78
CA GLY A 264 4.32 4.76 -17.14
C GLY A 264 4.11 6.05 -17.94
N LYS A 265 3.44 7.06 -17.36
CA LYS A 265 3.17 8.36 -17.98
C LYS A 265 3.88 9.49 -17.22
N SER A 266 5.08 9.20 -16.71
CA SER A 266 6.07 10.24 -16.44
C SER A 266 6.47 10.89 -17.76
N ASP A 267 6.44 12.21 -17.72
CA ASP A 267 6.60 13.20 -18.78
C ASP A 267 7.99 13.08 -19.45
N ASP A 268 8.14 12.19 -20.42
CA ASP A 268 9.29 12.18 -21.33
C ASP A 268 9.11 13.30 -22.37
N GLY A 269 9.28 14.54 -21.91
CA GLY A 269 9.80 15.63 -22.72
C GLY A 269 11.30 15.41 -22.96
N PHE A 270 11.65 14.31 -23.62
CA PHE A 270 13.03 14.07 -24.08
C PHE A 270 13.04 14.14 -25.60
N VAL A 271 13.61 15.25 -26.09
CA VAL A 271 13.96 15.46 -27.49
C VAL A 271 14.80 14.28 -27.96
N ALA A 272 14.26 13.53 -28.90
CA ALA A 272 14.99 12.48 -29.60
C ALA A 272 16.05 13.14 -30.49
N ASP A 273 17.32 12.99 -30.11
CA ASP A 273 18.43 13.09 -31.04
C ASP A 273 19.33 11.86 -30.88
N GLY A 274 19.82 11.36 -32.01
CA GLY A 274 20.94 10.42 -32.10
C GLY A 274 20.62 8.95 -31.81
N GLY A 275 20.29 8.20 -32.85
CA GLY A 275 20.26 6.74 -32.79
C GLY A 275 21.65 6.12 -32.67
N GLU A 276 21.75 5.02 -31.93
CA GLU A 276 22.78 4.01 -32.19
C GLU A 276 22.30 2.62 -31.76
N THR A 277 22.40 1.69 -32.71
CA THR A 277 21.93 0.32 -32.62
C THR A 277 22.84 -0.51 -31.71
N ARG A 278 22.28 -1.23 -30.73
CA ARG A 278 23.06 -2.22 -29.95
C ARG A 278 22.45 -3.62 -30.03
N ALA A 279 23.24 -4.49 -30.64
CA ALA A 279 22.97 -5.88 -30.97
C ALA A 279 22.60 -6.76 -29.76
N LYS A 280 21.65 -7.67 -30.00
CA LYS A 280 21.29 -8.78 -29.11
C LYS A 280 22.47 -9.76 -29.02
N ARG A 281 22.97 -10.00 -27.80
CA ARG A 281 23.83 -11.17 -27.52
C ARG A 281 22.97 -12.32 -27.02
N GLN A 282 22.93 -13.36 -27.84
CA GLN A 282 22.41 -14.69 -27.55
C GLN A 282 23.42 -15.38 -26.62
N ARG A 283 22.96 -15.92 -25.49
CA ARG A 283 23.80 -16.77 -24.62
C ARG A 283 23.66 -18.22 -25.08
N CYS A 284 24.80 -18.87 -25.29
CA CYS A 284 24.94 -20.32 -25.28
C CYS A 284 24.80 -20.85 -23.85
#